data_AF-A0A971I1B6-F1
#
_entry.id   AF-A0A971I1B6-F1
#
_cell.length_a   1.000
_cell.length_b   1.000
_cell.length_c   1.000
_cell.angle_alpha   90.00
_cell.angle_beta   90.00
_cell.angle_gamma   90.00
#
_symmetry.space_group_name_H-M   'P 1'
#
loop_
_entity.id
_entity.type
_entity.pdbx_description
1 polymer ?
#
loop_
_entity_poly.entity_id
_entity_poly.type
_entity_poly.pdbx_seq_one_letter_code
_entity_poly.pdbx_strand_id
1 'polypeptide(L)'
;MSKTIEMKFDEEMLEYIQDLQLKTVSFGGYDRKDVYEQIRALINKAREVCRILTEDAVAEAERGVISNFSTQDVLDSLGSQDASFAAYSDAGSTNEEMKIAESTIEALQRELQAVEIEAQEAKAREQQAVRALNQEKLDYQKELLKLQKDFDEIQQKNEELQKERSEEEQRQEVMDQASAILREARLEGARLIDDSRAKIDQEILLGRALRNEEESKAKKDLAVLSAELEELAQACLKHREYLRQSKTLLTDVLEFAETGEDMAAAALERSNSESTNIILDRYEDKSETEPDWQEEEDCRQQEVVDEEEGETDKYAEELVTEDDPEDSSY
;
A
#
# COMPACT_ATOMS: atom_id res chain seq x y z
N MET A 1 -39.97 -42.60 -39.11
CA MET A 1 -40.30 -41.30 -38.52
C MET A 1 -39.17 -40.36 -38.85
N SER A 2 -39.43 -39.13 -39.31
CA SER A 2 -38.41 -38.09 -39.35
C SER A 2 -38.04 -37.67 -37.92
N LYS A 3 -36.78 -37.32 -37.67
CA LYS A 3 -36.39 -36.62 -36.44
C LYS A 3 -36.97 -35.21 -36.50
N THR A 4 -37.48 -34.69 -35.38
CA THR A 4 -37.88 -33.27 -35.29
C THR A 4 -36.66 -32.36 -35.44
N ILE A 5 -36.90 -31.10 -35.79
CA ILE A 5 -35.83 -30.08 -35.89
C ILE A 5 -35.08 -29.95 -34.57
N GLU A 6 -35.81 -29.96 -33.45
CA GLU A 6 -35.28 -29.95 -32.08
C GLU A 6 -34.34 -31.14 -31.83
N MET A 7 -34.76 -32.37 -32.16
CA MET A 7 -33.90 -33.56 -32.01
C MET A 7 -32.63 -33.50 -32.86
N LYS A 8 -32.68 -32.94 -34.07
CA LYS A 8 -31.48 -32.75 -34.91
C LYS A 8 -30.53 -31.70 -34.30
N PHE A 9 -31.07 -30.59 -33.80
CA PHE A 9 -30.31 -29.52 -33.16
C PHE A 9 -29.60 -30.03 -31.89
N ASP A 10 -30.33 -30.71 -31.01
CA ASP A 10 -29.77 -31.27 -29.77
C ASP A 10 -28.67 -32.30 -30.07
N GLU A 11 -28.83 -33.13 -31.09
CA GLU A 11 -27.84 -34.14 -31.48
C GLU A 11 -26.52 -33.52 -31.96
N GLU A 12 -26.55 -32.54 -32.88
CA GLU A 12 -25.35 -31.83 -33.34
C GLU A 12 -24.71 -30.94 -32.25
N MET A 13 -25.52 -30.35 -31.37
CA MET A 13 -25.01 -29.49 -30.31
C MET A 13 -24.42 -30.28 -29.14
N LEU A 14 -24.98 -31.45 -28.81
CA LEU A 14 -24.43 -32.34 -27.78
C LEU A 14 -23.09 -32.95 -28.20
N GLU A 15 -22.89 -33.27 -29.48
CA GLU A 15 -21.58 -33.70 -30.00
C GLU A 15 -20.54 -32.58 -29.83
N TYR A 16 -20.86 -31.37 -30.29
CA TYR A 16 -19.95 -30.21 -30.18
C TYR A 16 -19.66 -29.77 -28.73
N ILE A 17 -20.59 -30.00 -27.79
CA ILE A 17 -20.38 -29.73 -26.36
C ILE A 17 -19.49 -30.80 -25.69
N GLN A 18 -19.50 -32.05 -26.16
CA GLN A 18 -18.65 -33.11 -25.62
C GLN A 18 -17.17 -32.96 -26.00
N ASP A 19 -16.88 -32.40 -27.18
CA ASP A 19 -15.51 -32.09 -27.63
C ASP A 19 -14.92 -30.78 -27.03
N LEU A 20 -15.67 -30.06 -26.18
CA LEU A 20 -15.35 -28.70 -25.77
C LEU A 20 -14.32 -28.63 -24.62
N GLN A 21 -13.03 -28.64 -24.97
CA GLN A 21 -11.91 -28.69 -24.00
C GLN A 21 -11.45 -27.30 -23.51
N LEU A 22 -11.98 -26.85 -22.38
CA LEU A 22 -11.57 -25.61 -21.70
C LEU A 22 -10.16 -25.71 -21.09
N LYS A 23 -9.29 -24.72 -21.36
CA LYS A 23 -7.93 -24.65 -20.79
C LYS A 23 -7.94 -24.24 -19.32
N THR A 24 -7.16 -24.93 -18.49
CA THR A 24 -6.94 -24.60 -17.08
C THR A 24 -5.64 -23.82 -16.86
N VAL A 25 -5.71 -22.77 -16.06
CA VAL A 25 -4.56 -22.01 -15.54
C VAL A 25 -3.84 -22.84 -14.46
N SER A 26 -2.54 -22.60 -14.26
CA SER A 26 -1.65 -23.31 -13.32
C SER A 26 -2.07 -23.32 -11.83
N PHE A 27 -3.13 -22.59 -11.46
CA PHE A 27 -3.70 -22.55 -10.10
C PHE A 27 -5.10 -23.18 -10.01
N GLY A 28 -5.54 -23.96 -11.02
CA GLY A 28 -6.76 -24.76 -10.97
C GLY A 28 -8.07 -24.05 -11.37
N GLY A 29 -7.99 -22.79 -11.83
CA GLY A 29 -9.11 -22.11 -12.50
C GLY A 29 -9.06 -22.28 -14.03
N TYR A 30 -10.13 -21.97 -14.74
CA TYR A 30 -10.13 -21.90 -16.21
C TYR A 30 -9.59 -20.57 -16.73
N ASP A 31 -8.96 -20.56 -17.91
CA ASP A 31 -8.55 -19.30 -18.56
C ASP A 31 -9.79 -18.54 -19.04
N ARG A 32 -10.01 -17.35 -18.49
CA ARG A 32 -11.15 -16.49 -18.81
C ARG A 32 -11.23 -16.12 -20.29
N LYS A 33 -10.10 -16.01 -21.01
CA LYS A 33 -10.09 -15.72 -22.46
C LYS A 33 -10.56 -16.95 -23.25
N ASP A 34 -9.97 -18.11 -22.96
CA ASP A 34 -10.32 -19.37 -23.58
C ASP A 34 -11.81 -19.73 -23.38
N VAL A 35 -12.33 -19.52 -22.17
CA VAL A 35 -13.77 -19.69 -21.87
C VAL A 35 -14.65 -18.76 -22.72
N TYR A 36 -14.32 -17.46 -22.84
CA TYR A 36 -15.11 -16.55 -23.68
C TYR A 36 -15.00 -16.89 -25.18
N GLU A 37 -13.83 -17.32 -25.65
CA GLU A 37 -13.62 -17.72 -27.05
C GLU A 37 -14.40 -19.00 -27.39
N GLN A 38 -14.39 -20.02 -26.53
CA GLN A 38 -15.14 -21.25 -26.73
C GLN A 38 -16.67 -21.05 -26.60
N ILE A 39 -17.14 -20.22 -25.66
CA ILE A 39 -18.57 -19.84 -25.59
C ILE A 39 -18.99 -19.08 -26.87
N ARG A 40 -18.13 -18.19 -27.39
CA ARG A 40 -18.41 -17.47 -28.64
C ARG A 40 -18.43 -18.41 -29.86
N ALA A 41 -17.54 -19.41 -29.89
CA ALA A 41 -17.54 -20.45 -30.92
C ALA A 41 -18.82 -21.31 -30.85
N LEU A 42 -19.23 -21.74 -29.66
CA LEU A 42 -20.47 -22.48 -29.41
C LEU A 42 -21.72 -21.73 -29.90
N ILE A 43 -21.84 -20.43 -29.59
CA ILE A 43 -22.95 -19.57 -30.06
C ILE A 43 -22.95 -19.45 -31.60
N ASN A 44 -21.78 -19.37 -32.24
CA ASN A 44 -21.67 -19.32 -33.68
C ASN A 44 -22.03 -20.67 -34.34
N LYS A 45 -21.59 -21.81 -33.79
CA LYS A 45 -21.98 -23.16 -34.26
C LYS A 45 -23.49 -23.37 -34.12
N ALA A 46 -24.09 -23.01 -32.98
CA ALA A 46 -25.53 -23.08 -32.79
C ALA A 46 -26.32 -22.29 -33.84
N ARG A 47 -25.86 -21.09 -34.21
CA ARG A 47 -26.47 -20.28 -35.28
C ARG A 47 -26.37 -20.94 -36.65
N GLU A 48 -25.24 -21.56 -36.97
CA GLU A 48 -25.07 -22.28 -38.24
C GLU A 48 -25.96 -23.52 -38.32
N VAL A 49 -26.03 -24.32 -37.24
CA VAL A 49 -26.94 -25.48 -37.14
C VAL A 49 -28.40 -25.04 -37.28
N CYS A 50 -28.82 -23.99 -36.58
CA CYS A 50 -30.16 -23.43 -36.77
C CYS A 50 -30.42 -23.01 -38.22
N ARG A 51 -29.46 -22.34 -38.89
CA ARG A 51 -29.66 -21.89 -40.28
C ARG A 51 -29.86 -23.08 -41.22
N ILE A 52 -28.96 -24.08 -41.16
CA ILE A 52 -29.04 -25.30 -41.96
C ILE A 52 -30.38 -26.03 -41.73
N LEU A 53 -30.81 -26.19 -40.48
CA LEU A 53 -32.05 -26.87 -40.16
C LEU A 53 -33.31 -26.11 -40.62
N THR A 54 -33.28 -24.78 -40.64
CA THR A 54 -34.36 -23.98 -41.24
C THR A 54 -34.34 -23.99 -42.77
N GLU A 55 -33.16 -23.99 -43.39
CA GLU A 55 -32.98 -24.10 -44.84
C GLU A 55 -33.53 -25.45 -45.35
N ASP A 56 -33.18 -26.56 -44.66
CA ASP A 56 -33.74 -27.90 -44.89
C ASP A 56 -35.27 -27.93 -44.74
N ALA A 57 -35.80 -27.35 -43.66
CA ALA A 57 -37.24 -27.39 -43.36
C ALA A 57 -38.08 -26.60 -44.38
N VAL A 58 -37.56 -25.47 -44.87
CA VAL A 58 -38.18 -24.70 -45.97
C VAL A 58 -38.13 -25.50 -47.27
N ALA A 59 -37.00 -26.15 -47.59
CA ALA A 59 -36.86 -26.97 -48.79
C ALA A 59 -37.77 -28.22 -48.79
N GLU A 60 -38.04 -28.84 -47.64
CA GLU A 60 -39.06 -29.89 -47.53
C GLU A 60 -40.49 -29.33 -47.68
N ALA A 61 -40.79 -28.17 -47.10
CA ALA A 61 -42.09 -27.52 -47.21
C ALA A 61 -42.42 -27.12 -48.67
N GLU A 62 -41.47 -26.52 -49.39
CA GLU A 62 -41.64 -26.14 -50.81
C GLU A 62 -41.92 -27.36 -51.70
N ARG A 63 -41.22 -28.48 -51.48
CA ARG A 63 -41.50 -29.75 -52.17
C ARG A 63 -42.91 -30.28 -51.87
N GLY A 64 -43.36 -30.16 -50.63
CA GLY A 64 -44.72 -30.54 -50.23
C GLY A 64 -45.81 -29.69 -50.91
N VAL A 65 -45.61 -28.37 -50.96
CA VAL A 65 -46.56 -27.44 -51.60
C VAL A 65 -46.66 -27.68 -53.11
N ILE A 66 -45.54 -27.93 -53.80
CA ILE A 66 -45.53 -28.24 -55.24
C ILE A 66 -46.30 -29.54 -55.54
N SER A 67 -46.19 -30.56 -54.67
CA SER A 67 -46.91 -31.83 -54.84
C SER A 67 -48.43 -31.68 -54.74
N ASN A 68 -48.95 -30.73 -53.95
CA ASN A 68 -50.38 -30.60 -53.71
C ASN A 68 -51.13 -29.82 -54.81
N PHE A 69 -50.40 -29.17 -55.74
CA PHE A 69 -50.99 -28.42 -56.85
C PHE A 69 -51.27 -29.26 -58.11
N SER A 70 -51.03 -30.58 -58.08
CA SER A 70 -51.15 -31.45 -59.26
C SER A 70 -52.47 -32.22 -59.41
N THR A 71 -53.49 -31.97 -58.58
CA THR A 71 -54.77 -32.69 -58.62
C THR A 71 -55.69 -32.14 -59.72
N GLN A 72 -55.67 -32.80 -60.88
CA GLN A 72 -56.39 -32.35 -62.08
C GLN A 72 -57.89 -32.71 -62.09
N ASP A 73 -58.38 -33.48 -61.12
CA ASP A 73 -59.69 -34.16 -61.16
C ASP A 73 -60.93 -33.27 -60.93
N VAL A 74 -60.78 -32.02 -60.51
CA VAL A 74 -61.91 -31.17 -60.07
C VAL A 74 -62.63 -30.47 -61.24
N LEU A 75 -62.00 -30.36 -62.41
CA LEU A 75 -62.49 -29.52 -63.52
C LEU A 75 -63.46 -30.23 -64.48
N ASP A 76 -63.40 -31.55 -64.60
CA ASP A 76 -64.23 -32.30 -65.57
C ASP A 76 -65.69 -32.51 -65.09
N SER A 77 -65.97 -32.34 -63.80
CA SER A 77 -67.27 -32.73 -63.21
C SER A 77 -68.42 -31.72 -63.39
N LEU A 78 -68.19 -30.57 -64.04
CA LEU A 78 -69.21 -29.52 -64.21
C LEU A 78 -69.83 -29.42 -65.62
N GLY A 79 -69.40 -30.28 -66.55
CA GLY A 79 -69.63 -30.09 -67.99
C GLY A 79 -70.92 -30.67 -68.60
N SER A 80 -71.81 -31.33 -67.83
CA SER A 80 -72.95 -32.05 -68.43
C SER A 80 -74.18 -32.20 -67.53
N GLN A 81 -75.16 -31.32 -67.70
CA GLN A 81 -76.59 -31.62 -67.49
C GLN A 81 -77.47 -30.54 -68.13
N ASP A 82 -78.07 -30.84 -69.28
CA ASP A 82 -79.17 -30.05 -69.86
C ASP A 82 -80.05 -30.95 -70.77
N ALA A 83 -81.28 -30.51 -71.04
CA ALA A 83 -82.24 -31.03 -72.00
C ALA A 83 -82.77 -32.48 -71.80
N SER A 84 -83.68 -32.67 -70.83
CA SER A 84 -84.81 -33.60 -71.01
C SER A 84 -86.08 -33.22 -70.21
N PHE A 85 -86.88 -32.28 -70.72
CA PHE A 85 -88.26 -32.10 -70.27
C PHE A 85 -89.20 -31.92 -71.46
N ALA A 86 -90.05 -32.92 -71.71
CA ALA A 86 -91.04 -32.90 -72.79
C ALA A 86 -92.30 -33.65 -72.38
N ALA A 87 -93.40 -32.89 -72.29
CA ALA A 87 -94.82 -33.27 -72.38
C ALA A 87 -95.26 -34.71 -72.00
N TYR A 88 -96.28 -34.80 -71.14
CA TYR A 88 -97.65 -34.99 -71.63
C TYR A 88 -98.67 -34.43 -70.62
N SER A 89 -99.72 -33.79 -71.13
CA SER A 89 -100.81 -33.21 -70.31
C SER A 89 -102.07 -34.07 -70.41
N ASP A 90 -102.55 -34.61 -69.28
CA ASP A 90 -103.84 -35.31 -69.23
C ASP A 90 -104.93 -34.46 -68.53
N ALA A 91 -106.05 -34.27 -69.22
CA ALA A 91 -107.10 -33.32 -68.84
C ALA A 91 -107.98 -33.80 -67.67
N GLY A 92 -107.74 -34.99 -67.11
CA GLY A 92 -108.35 -35.45 -65.87
C GLY A 92 -107.51 -35.20 -64.60
N SER A 93 -106.22 -34.91 -64.74
CA SER A 93 -105.23 -34.96 -63.63
C SER A 93 -105.11 -33.64 -62.83
N THR A 94 -105.63 -32.55 -63.37
CA THR A 94 -105.34 -31.18 -62.93
C THR A 94 -105.68 -30.86 -61.48
N ASN A 95 -106.63 -31.55 -60.84
CA ASN A 95 -107.06 -31.26 -59.47
C ASN A 95 -106.19 -31.95 -58.41
N GLU A 96 -105.67 -33.15 -58.70
CA GLU A 96 -104.64 -33.81 -57.89
C GLU A 96 -103.28 -33.12 -58.09
N GLU A 97 -102.92 -32.80 -59.34
CA GLU A 97 -101.68 -32.05 -59.66
C GLU A 97 -101.66 -30.66 -59.03
N MET A 98 -102.78 -29.93 -59.03
CA MET A 98 -102.89 -28.63 -58.37
C MET A 98 -102.75 -28.74 -56.85
N LYS A 99 -103.35 -29.75 -56.20
CA LYS A 99 -103.12 -30.00 -54.75
C LYS A 99 -101.68 -30.36 -54.44
N ILE A 100 -101.03 -31.16 -55.29
CA ILE A 100 -99.61 -31.50 -55.14
C ILE A 100 -98.78 -30.21 -55.26
N ALA A 101 -99.03 -29.40 -56.29
CA ALA A 101 -98.38 -28.11 -56.50
C ALA A 101 -98.59 -27.17 -55.29
N GLU A 102 -99.82 -26.97 -54.81
CA GLU A 102 -100.14 -26.20 -53.59
C GLU A 102 -99.35 -26.72 -52.37
N SER A 103 -99.33 -28.04 -52.15
CA SER A 103 -98.58 -28.64 -51.04
C SER A 103 -97.06 -28.43 -51.15
N THR A 104 -96.50 -28.45 -52.37
CA THR A 104 -95.09 -28.13 -52.62
C THR A 104 -94.79 -26.64 -52.49
N ILE A 105 -95.73 -25.76 -52.85
CA ILE A 105 -95.61 -24.32 -52.67
C ILE A 105 -95.63 -23.97 -51.17
N GLU A 106 -96.52 -24.58 -50.38
CA GLU A 106 -96.48 -24.42 -48.92
C GLU A 106 -95.19 -25.01 -48.30
N ALA A 107 -94.71 -26.16 -48.79
CA ALA A 107 -93.46 -26.74 -48.32
C ALA A 107 -92.27 -25.80 -48.59
N LEU A 108 -92.14 -25.33 -49.82
CA LEU A 108 -91.12 -24.36 -50.23
C LEU A 108 -91.25 -23.03 -49.46
N GLN A 109 -92.47 -22.54 -49.18
CA GLN A 109 -92.66 -21.34 -48.36
C GLN A 109 -92.20 -21.54 -46.91
N ARG A 110 -92.44 -22.72 -46.32
CA ARG A 110 -91.96 -23.06 -44.97
C ARG A 110 -90.42 -23.22 -44.95
N GLU A 111 -89.83 -23.79 -45.99
CA GLU A 111 -88.37 -23.85 -46.16
C GLU A 111 -87.76 -22.45 -46.34
N LEU A 112 -88.37 -21.58 -47.16
CA LEU A 112 -87.90 -20.20 -47.37
C LEU A 112 -87.94 -19.41 -46.05
N GLN A 113 -89.01 -19.54 -45.26
CA GLN A 113 -89.09 -18.94 -43.92
C GLN A 113 -88.04 -19.52 -42.95
N ALA A 114 -87.78 -20.83 -42.99
CA ALA A 114 -86.72 -21.44 -42.18
C ALA A 114 -85.33 -20.91 -42.56
N VAL A 115 -85.04 -20.76 -43.85
CA VAL A 115 -83.79 -20.19 -44.37
C VAL A 115 -83.67 -18.69 -44.05
N GLU A 116 -84.76 -17.92 -44.09
CA GLU A 116 -84.77 -16.52 -43.64
C GLU A 116 -84.48 -16.38 -42.14
N ILE A 117 -85.00 -17.29 -41.31
CA ILE A 117 -84.70 -17.35 -39.87
C ILE A 117 -83.25 -17.74 -39.64
N GLU A 118 -82.76 -18.80 -40.29
CA GLU A 118 -81.36 -19.24 -40.17
C GLU A 118 -80.37 -18.17 -40.65
N ALA A 119 -80.68 -17.44 -41.73
CA ALA A 119 -79.87 -16.31 -42.20
C ALA A 119 -79.85 -15.14 -41.20
N GLN A 120 -80.98 -14.86 -40.53
CA GLN A 120 -81.03 -13.86 -39.46
C GLN A 120 -80.24 -14.30 -38.22
N GLU A 121 -80.33 -15.58 -37.82
CA GLU A 121 -79.52 -16.13 -36.74
C GLU A 121 -78.02 -16.13 -37.07
N ALA A 122 -77.63 -16.54 -38.27
CA ALA A 122 -76.24 -16.50 -38.73
C ALA A 122 -75.67 -15.08 -38.66
N LYS A 123 -76.43 -14.08 -39.12
CA LYS A 123 -76.08 -12.66 -39.03
C LYS A 123 -76.02 -12.14 -37.59
N ALA A 124 -76.84 -12.67 -36.68
CA ALA A 124 -76.76 -12.33 -35.26
C ALA A 124 -75.50 -12.93 -34.60
N ARG A 125 -75.17 -14.19 -34.91
CA ARG A 125 -73.95 -14.88 -34.46
C ARG A 125 -72.69 -14.16 -34.99
N GLU A 126 -72.69 -13.75 -36.27
CA GLU A 126 -71.64 -12.94 -36.88
C GLU A 126 -71.44 -11.61 -36.15
N GLN A 127 -72.52 -10.85 -35.91
CA GLN A 127 -72.43 -9.59 -35.15
C GLN A 127 -71.92 -9.79 -33.72
N GLN A 128 -72.24 -10.91 -33.08
CA GLN A 128 -71.73 -11.23 -31.74
C GLN A 128 -70.22 -11.56 -31.78
N ALA A 129 -69.76 -12.35 -32.77
CA ALA A 129 -68.35 -12.63 -32.98
C ALA A 129 -67.55 -11.35 -33.29
N VAL A 130 -68.05 -10.49 -34.17
CA VAL A 130 -67.45 -9.19 -34.48
C VAL A 130 -67.37 -8.28 -33.24
N ARG A 131 -68.35 -8.31 -32.33
CA ARG A 131 -68.28 -7.57 -31.06
C ARG A 131 -67.19 -8.12 -30.13
N ALA A 132 -67.10 -9.43 -29.96
CA ALA A 132 -66.06 -10.07 -29.14
C ALA A 132 -64.65 -9.77 -29.65
N LEU A 133 -64.41 -9.93 -30.96
CA LEU A 133 -63.10 -9.67 -31.59
C LEU A 133 -62.70 -8.19 -31.48
N ASN A 134 -63.66 -7.26 -31.51
CA ASN A 134 -63.39 -5.84 -31.23
C ASN A 134 -63.11 -5.54 -29.74
N GLN A 135 -63.63 -6.34 -28.79
CA GLN A 135 -63.27 -6.23 -27.37
C GLN A 135 -61.86 -6.76 -27.12
N GLU A 136 -61.52 -7.95 -27.62
CA GLU A 136 -60.15 -8.51 -27.56
C GLU A 136 -59.12 -7.54 -28.14
N LYS A 137 -59.41 -6.97 -29.33
CA LYS A 137 -58.56 -5.93 -29.95
C LYS A 137 -58.37 -4.69 -29.06
N LEU A 138 -59.42 -4.25 -28.35
CA LEU A 138 -59.34 -3.12 -27.43
C LEU A 138 -58.52 -3.47 -26.19
N ASP A 139 -58.59 -4.70 -25.69
CA ASP A 139 -57.83 -5.16 -24.54
C ASP A 139 -56.34 -5.35 -24.87
N TYR A 140 -56.00 -5.94 -26.02
CA TYR A 140 -54.62 -5.96 -26.53
C TYR A 140 -54.05 -4.54 -26.73
N GLN A 141 -54.85 -3.55 -27.13
CA GLN A 141 -54.41 -2.15 -27.21
C GLN A 141 -54.11 -1.56 -25.82
N LYS A 142 -54.84 -1.94 -24.77
CA LYS A 142 -54.53 -1.53 -23.38
C LYS A 142 -53.24 -2.20 -22.89
N GLU A 143 -53.05 -3.48 -23.19
CA GLU A 143 -51.85 -4.22 -22.81
C GLU A 143 -50.59 -3.67 -23.50
N LEU A 144 -50.66 -3.35 -24.80
CA LEU A 144 -49.57 -2.68 -25.51
C LEU A 144 -49.24 -1.31 -24.89
N LEU A 145 -50.25 -0.49 -24.59
CA LEU A 145 -50.07 0.80 -23.91
C LEU A 145 -49.54 0.67 -22.47
N LYS A 146 -49.74 -0.47 -21.82
CA LYS A 146 -49.15 -0.77 -20.51
C LYS A 146 -47.70 -1.21 -20.66
N LEU A 147 -47.43 -2.19 -21.52
CA LEU A 147 -46.08 -2.69 -21.82
C LEU A 147 -45.15 -1.58 -22.30
N GLN A 148 -45.66 -0.61 -23.06
CA GLN A 148 -44.89 0.57 -23.46
C GLN A 148 -44.48 1.43 -22.26
N LYS A 149 -45.38 1.69 -21.30
CA LYS A 149 -45.03 2.40 -20.05
C LYS A 149 -44.08 1.62 -19.16
N ASP A 150 -44.33 0.32 -19.02
CA ASP A 150 -43.48 -0.59 -18.24
C ASP A 150 -42.05 -0.61 -18.87
N PHE A 151 -41.93 -0.51 -20.20
CA PHE A 151 -40.66 -0.34 -20.92
C PHE A 151 -40.02 1.04 -20.69
N ASP A 152 -40.77 2.14 -20.84
CA ASP A 152 -40.27 3.50 -20.61
C ASP A 152 -39.73 3.67 -19.17
N GLU A 153 -40.44 3.11 -18.18
CA GLU A 153 -40.01 3.06 -16.78
C GLU A 153 -38.73 2.23 -16.57
N ILE A 154 -38.59 1.09 -17.26
CA ILE A 154 -37.39 0.25 -17.19
C ILE A 154 -36.20 0.96 -17.85
N GLN A 155 -36.42 1.69 -18.95
CA GLN A 155 -35.37 2.47 -19.60
C GLN A 155 -34.87 3.58 -18.66
N GLN A 156 -35.76 4.37 -18.05
CA GLN A 156 -35.39 5.43 -17.09
C GLN A 156 -34.58 4.87 -15.92
N LYS A 157 -35.02 3.77 -15.29
CA LYS A 157 -34.30 3.12 -14.19
C LYS A 157 -32.92 2.58 -14.63
N ASN A 158 -32.76 2.19 -15.90
CA ASN A 158 -31.48 1.73 -16.44
C ASN A 158 -30.52 2.91 -16.70
N GLU A 159 -31.03 4.05 -17.16
CA GLU A 159 -30.27 5.31 -17.29
C GLU A 159 -29.83 5.84 -15.90
N GLU A 160 -30.72 5.77 -14.90
CA GLU A 160 -30.41 6.09 -13.50
C GLU A 160 -29.31 5.17 -12.93
N LEU A 161 -29.46 3.84 -13.05
CA LEU A 161 -28.48 2.86 -12.57
C LEU A 161 -27.13 2.98 -13.29
N GLN A 162 -27.09 3.34 -14.57
CA GLN A 162 -25.84 3.63 -15.30
C GLN A 162 -25.14 4.87 -14.73
N LYS A 163 -25.91 5.91 -14.37
CA LYS A 163 -25.37 7.10 -13.71
C LYS A 163 -24.84 6.79 -12.31
N GLU A 164 -25.63 6.11 -11.47
CA GLU A 164 -25.20 5.69 -10.12
C GLU A 164 -23.92 4.84 -10.18
N ARG A 165 -23.86 3.87 -11.10
CA ARG A 165 -22.65 3.07 -11.33
C ARG A 165 -21.45 3.93 -11.73
N SER A 166 -21.62 4.92 -12.60
CA SER A 166 -20.51 5.81 -12.99
C SER A 166 -20.01 6.69 -11.84
N GLU A 167 -20.90 7.09 -10.92
CA GLU A 167 -20.51 7.79 -9.69
C GLU A 167 -19.79 6.85 -8.70
N GLU A 168 -20.20 5.59 -8.62
CA GLU A 168 -19.54 4.60 -7.74
C GLU A 168 -18.18 4.14 -8.28
N GLU A 169 -18.02 4.00 -9.60
CA GLU A 169 -16.73 3.79 -10.25
C GLU A 169 -15.77 4.96 -9.97
N GLN A 170 -16.23 6.22 -10.07
CA GLN A 170 -15.45 7.41 -9.66
C GLN A 170 -15.09 7.41 -8.16
N ARG A 171 -16.02 7.01 -7.28
CA ARG A 171 -15.74 6.88 -5.84
C ARG A 171 -14.67 5.82 -5.56
N GLN A 172 -14.70 4.70 -6.29
CA GLN A 172 -13.67 3.66 -6.17
C GLN A 172 -12.29 4.18 -6.64
N GLU A 173 -12.22 4.89 -7.77
CA GLU A 173 -10.97 5.52 -8.23
C GLU A 173 -10.37 6.48 -7.19
N VAL A 174 -11.21 7.31 -6.54
CA VAL A 174 -10.77 8.22 -5.47
C VAL A 174 -10.31 7.46 -4.23
N MET A 175 -10.98 6.36 -3.85
CA MET A 175 -10.55 5.50 -2.74
C MET A 175 -9.23 4.78 -3.04
N ASP A 176 -9.04 4.30 -4.27
CA ASP A 176 -7.81 3.64 -4.71
C ASP A 176 -6.63 4.65 -4.71
N GLN A 177 -6.84 5.87 -5.21
CA GLN A 177 -5.87 6.98 -5.14
C GLN A 177 -5.51 7.31 -3.68
N ALA A 178 -6.49 7.47 -2.79
CA ALA A 178 -6.25 7.70 -1.37
C ALA A 178 -5.48 6.54 -0.72
N SER A 179 -5.76 5.30 -1.11
CA SER A 179 -5.04 4.11 -0.63
C SER A 179 -3.58 4.10 -1.09
N ALA A 180 -3.30 4.58 -2.30
CA ALA A 180 -1.94 4.71 -2.85
C ALA A 180 -1.13 5.77 -2.08
N ILE A 181 -1.71 6.95 -1.85
CA ILE A 181 -1.08 8.02 -1.05
C ILE A 181 -0.80 7.54 0.38
N LEU A 182 -1.76 6.87 1.03
CA LEU A 182 -1.57 6.29 2.36
C LEU A 182 -0.53 5.17 2.40
N ARG A 183 -0.31 4.46 1.29
CA ARG A 183 0.75 3.45 1.15
C ARG A 183 2.13 4.10 0.97
N GLU A 184 2.22 5.16 0.17
CA GLU A 184 3.44 5.92 -0.06
C GLU A 184 3.91 6.63 1.22
N ALA A 185 3.04 7.37 1.89
CA ALA A 185 3.34 8.02 3.17
C ALA A 185 3.78 7.03 4.28
N ARG A 186 3.30 5.78 4.24
CA ARG A 186 3.77 4.71 5.15
C ARG A 186 5.18 4.21 4.79
N LEU A 187 5.53 4.15 3.51
CA LEU A 187 6.86 3.76 3.05
C LEU A 187 7.89 4.88 3.32
N GLU A 188 7.50 6.14 3.13
CA GLU A 188 8.30 7.31 3.48
C GLU A 188 8.49 7.43 5.00
N GLY A 189 7.43 7.31 5.79
CA GLY A 189 7.53 7.28 7.25
C GLY A 189 8.43 6.15 7.77
N ALA A 190 8.43 4.98 7.12
CA ALA A 190 9.35 3.90 7.44
C ALA A 190 10.83 4.26 7.12
N ARG A 191 11.10 4.86 5.96
CA ARG A 191 12.44 5.36 5.60
C ARG A 191 12.95 6.39 6.61
N LEU A 192 12.12 7.39 6.97
CA LEU A 192 12.49 8.40 7.96
C LEU A 192 12.80 7.81 9.34
N ILE A 193 12.12 6.74 9.74
CA ILE A 193 12.42 6.00 10.98
C ILE A 193 13.77 5.27 10.89
N ASP A 194 14.09 4.63 9.76
CA ASP A 194 15.36 3.90 9.62
C ASP A 194 16.56 4.86 9.38
N ASP A 195 16.37 5.96 8.67
CA ASP A 195 17.37 7.02 8.51
C ASP A 195 17.67 7.73 9.85
N SER A 196 16.64 8.01 10.65
CA SER A 196 16.84 8.62 11.98
C SER A 196 17.49 7.66 12.97
N ARG A 197 17.18 6.35 12.91
CA ARG A 197 17.94 5.31 13.65
C ARG A 197 19.41 5.30 13.26
N ALA A 198 19.72 5.32 11.95
CA ALA A 198 21.11 5.33 11.47
C ALA A 198 21.89 6.55 11.97
N LYS A 199 21.27 7.74 11.99
CA LYS A 199 21.85 8.96 12.59
C LYS A 199 22.08 8.82 14.10
N ILE A 200 21.10 8.32 14.84
CA ILE A 200 21.22 8.10 16.30
C ILE A 200 22.35 7.10 16.61
N ASP A 201 22.47 6.00 15.86
CA ASP A 201 23.57 5.04 16.04
C ASP A 201 24.93 5.65 15.71
N GLN A 202 25.01 6.50 14.67
CA GLN A 202 26.22 7.27 14.34
C GLN A 202 26.61 8.26 15.47
N GLU A 203 25.65 9.02 16.01
CA GLU A 203 25.86 9.93 17.15
C GLU A 203 26.30 9.17 18.42
N ILE A 204 25.70 8.00 18.69
CA ILE A 204 26.10 7.13 19.80
C ILE A 204 27.53 6.60 19.61
N LEU A 205 27.96 6.29 18.39
CA LEU A 205 29.33 5.86 18.09
C LEU A 205 30.33 7.02 18.23
N LEU A 206 30.02 8.21 17.71
CA LEU A 206 30.84 9.41 17.88
C LEU A 206 30.96 9.80 19.36
N GLY A 207 29.85 9.84 20.09
CA GLY A 207 29.80 10.10 21.53
C GLY A 207 30.39 8.97 22.40
N ARG A 208 30.79 7.83 21.83
CA ARG A 208 31.66 6.83 22.48
C ARG A 208 33.12 7.06 22.12
N ALA A 209 33.42 7.39 20.86
CA ALA A 209 34.78 7.70 20.41
C ALA A 209 35.37 8.90 21.18
N LEU A 210 34.63 10.01 21.28
CA LEU A 210 35.05 11.21 22.01
C LEU A 210 35.33 10.91 23.49
N ARG A 211 34.43 10.20 24.19
CA ARG A 211 34.66 9.80 25.59
C ARG A 211 35.85 8.86 25.77
N ASN A 212 36.10 7.94 24.83
CA ASN A 212 37.29 7.11 24.85
C ASN A 212 38.57 7.94 24.67
N GLU A 213 38.53 8.99 23.84
CA GLU A 213 39.64 9.92 23.63
C GLU A 213 39.90 10.79 24.87
N GLU A 214 38.84 11.39 25.45
CA GLU A 214 38.87 12.13 26.72
C GLU A 214 39.41 11.27 27.86
N GLU A 215 38.90 10.04 28.02
CA GLU A 215 39.43 9.07 28.98
C GLU A 215 40.91 8.73 28.70
N SER A 216 41.32 8.62 27.44
CA SER A 216 42.73 8.34 27.08
C SER A 216 43.65 9.52 27.41
N LYS A 217 43.13 10.76 27.32
CA LYS A 217 43.85 11.97 27.69
C LYS A 217 43.97 12.05 29.21
N ALA A 218 42.86 11.97 29.94
CA ALA A 218 42.86 11.96 31.40
C ALA A 218 43.75 10.85 32.00
N LYS A 219 43.83 9.68 31.37
CA LYS A 219 44.74 8.58 31.78
C LYS A 219 46.22 8.90 31.53
N LYS A 220 46.57 9.70 30.51
CA LYS A 220 47.94 10.20 30.31
C LYS A 220 48.27 11.29 31.32
N ASP A 221 47.36 12.24 31.52
CA ASP A 221 47.54 13.37 32.43
C ASP A 221 47.73 12.87 33.88
N LEU A 222 46.93 11.88 34.32
CA LEU A 222 47.10 11.19 35.60
C LEU A 222 48.42 10.40 35.69
N ALA A 223 48.91 9.82 34.59
CA ALA A 223 50.18 9.10 34.58
C ALA A 223 51.36 10.07 34.77
N VAL A 224 51.34 11.24 34.13
CA VAL A 224 52.33 12.31 34.32
C VAL A 224 52.33 12.79 35.78
N LEU A 225 51.17 13.17 36.31
CA LEU A 225 51.02 13.60 37.71
C LEU A 225 51.46 12.51 38.72
N SER A 226 51.27 11.22 38.39
CA SER A 226 51.74 10.13 39.25
C SER A 226 53.27 9.99 39.24
N ALA A 227 53.93 10.22 38.10
CA ALA A 227 55.39 10.21 38.00
C ALA A 227 56.01 11.40 38.74
N GLU A 228 55.45 12.61 38.58
CA GLU A 228 55.84 13.82 39.33
C GLU A 228 55.72 13.61 40.84
N LEU A 229 54.65 12.95 41.29
CA LEU A 229 54.44 12.60 42.71
C LEU A 229 55.48 11.59 43.20
N GLU A 230 55.83 10.58 42.40
CA GLU A 230 56.91 9.62 42.74
C GLU A 230 58.30 10.30 42.78
N GLU A 231 58.61 11.20 41.85
CA GLU A 231 59.85 11.98 41.86
C GLU A 231 59.93 12.91 43.08
N LEU A 232 58.84 13.63 43.39
CA LEU A 232 58.75 14.47 44.59
C LEU A 232 58.89 13.64 45.87
N ALA A 233 58.26 12.46 45.94
CA ALA A 233 58.42 11.55 47.08
C ALA A 233 59.88 11.06 47.24
N GLN A 234 60.56 10.75 46.14
CA GLN A 234 61.99 10.43 46.14
C GLN A 234 62.86 11.62 46.57
N ALA A 235 62.52 12.85 46.14
CA ALA A 235 63.20 14.06 46.59
C ALA A 235 63.02 14.28 48.11
N CYS A 236 61.80 14.15 48.63
CA CYS A 236 61.52 14.20 50.07
C CYS A 236 62.31 13.16 50.87
N LEU A 237 62.47 11.94 50.34
CA LEU A 237 63.31 10.90 50.97
C LEU A 237 64.79 11.31 51.00
N LYS A 238 65.35 11.81 49.90
CA LYS A 238 66.73 12.33 49.82
C LYS A 238 66.95 13.49 50.80
N HIS A 239 66.04 14.47 50.86
CA HIS A 239 66.10 15.56 51.84
C HIS A 239 66.03 15.07 53.29
N ARG A 240 65.20 14.06 53.58
CA ARG A 240 65.14 13.45 54.92
C ARG A 240 66.42 12.71 55.28
N GLU A 241 67.12 12.14 54.31
CA GLU A 241 68.43 11.52 54.51
C GLU A 241 69.53 12.57 54.73
N TYR A 242 69.57 13.65 53.93
CA TYR A 242 70.49 14.78 54.18
C TYR A 242 70.28 15.42 55.56
N LEU A 243 69.03 15.59 56.01
CA LEU A 243 68.72 16.06 57.38
C LEU A 243 69.21 15.10 58.46
N ARG A 244 69.23 13.78 58.19
CA ARG A 244 69.78 12.77 59.10
C ARG A 244 71.31 12.83 59.16
N GLN A 245 71.96 12.96 58.00
CA GLN A 245 73.41 13.12 57.90
C GLN A 245 73.88 14.42 58.57
N SER A 246 73.21 15.54 58.29
CA SER A 246 73.44 16.83 58.95
C SER A 246 73.28 16.76 60.46
N LYS A 247 72.23 16.09 60.97
CA LYS A 247 72.09 15.86 62.41
C LYS A 247 73.25 15.04 63.01
N THR A 248 73.75 14.05 62.28
CA THR A 248 74.89 13.23 62.74
C THR A 248 76.17 14.08 62.77
N LEU A 249 76.45 14.83 61.71
CA LEU A 249 77.59 15.75 61.67
C LEU A 249 77.52 16.82 62.79
N LEU A 250 76.32 17.30 63.14
CA LEU A 250 76.12 18.21 64.27
C LEU A 250 76.41 17.54 65.63
N THR A 251 76.07 16.26 65.82
CA THR A 251 76.52 15.54 67.03
C THR A 251 78.02 15.32 67.04
N ASP A 252 78.62 14.93 65.90
CA ASP A 252 80.07 14.71 65.79
C ASP A 252 80.87 16.01 66.07
N VAL A 253 80.35 17.17 65.62
CA VAL A 253 80.94 18.50 65.89
C VAL A 253 80.74 18.93 67.34
N LEU A 254 79.61 18.59 67.98
CA LEU A 254 79.40 18.86 69.40
C LEU A 254 80.30 17.99 70.28
N GLU A 255 80.43 16.69 70.00
CA GLU A 255 81.37 15.78 70.69
C GLU A 255 82.84 16.23 70.48
N PHE A 256 83.19 16.72 69.27
CA PHE A 256 84.50 17.31 69.03
C PHE A 256 84.71 18.61 69.83
N ALA A 257 83.71 19.48 69.94
CA ALA A 257 83.79 20.69 70.75
C ALA A 257 83.94 20.37 72.24
N GLU A 258 83.16 19.42 72.75
CA GLU A 258 83.20 18.96 74.15
C GLU A 258 84.58 18.34 74.49
N THR A 259 85.13 17.50 73.61
CA THR A 259 86.52 17.01 73.77
C THR A 259 87.58 18.10 73.59
N GLY A 260 87.30 19.16 72.82
CA GLY A 260 88.13 20.34 72.70
C GLY A 260 88.17 21.18 73.98
N GLU A 261 87.02 21.33 74.64
CA GLU A 261 86.90 21.96 75.96
C GLU A 261 87.60 21.13 77.04
N ASP A 262 87.45 19.80 77.05
CA ASP A 262 88.21 18.88 77.92
C ASP A 262 89.72 19.00 77.70
N MET A 263 90.19 19.05 76.43
CA MET A 263 91.61 19.24 76.12
C MET A 263 92.13 20.62 76.51
N ALA A 264 91.31 21.67 76.40
CA ALA A 264 91.65 23.01 76.86
C ALA A 264 91.69 23.10 78.40
N ALA A 265 90.75 22.45 79.10
CA ALA A 265 90.73 22.33 80.56
C ALA A 265 91.96 21.55 81.06
N ALA A 266 92.28 20.40 80.46
CA ALA A 266 93.47 19.62 80.78
C ALA A 266 94.78 20.36 80.43
N ALA A 267 94.78 21.23 79.41
CA ALA A 267 95.90 22.12 79.12
C ALA A 267 96.04 23.24 80.17
N LEU A 268 94.92 23.80 80.67
CA LEU A 268 94.91 24.77 81.77
C LEU A 268 95.36 24.14 83.09
N GLU A 269 94.91 22.93 83.44
CA GLU A 269 95.41 22.20 84.62
C GLU A 269 96.92 21.94 84.53
N ARG A 270 97.42 21.53 83.35
CA ARG A 270 98.88 21.40 83.12
C ARG A 270 99.60 22.74 83.18
N SER A 271 99.00 23.82 82.67
CA SER A 271 99.55 25.17 82.76
C SER A 271 99.64 25.67 84.21
N ASN A 272 98.73 25.22 85.07
CA ASN A 272 98.74 25.50 86.52
C ASN A 272 99.70 24.59 87.32
N SER A 273 100.35 23.60 86.69
CA SER A 273 101.32 22.72 87.35
C SER A 273 102.76 23.31 87.38
N GLU A 274 103.04 24.08 88.43
CA GLU A 274 104.36 24.35 89.04
C GLU A 274 105.57 24.77 88.16
N SER A 275 105.41 25.20 86.90
CA SER A 275 106.58 25.62 86.06
C SER A 275 106.36 26.80 85.10
N THR A 276 105.21 27.46 85.16
CA THR A 276 104.84 28.60 84.29
C THR A 276 105.07 29.98 84.93
N ASN A 277 105.09 30.07 86.26
CA ASN A 277 105.26 31.32 87.04
C ASN A 277 106.69 31.92 87.03
N ILE A 278 107.55 31.56 86.08
CA ILE A 278 108.97 32.00 86.03
C ILE A 278 109.27 32.87 84.78
N ILE A 279 108.34 32.97 83.83
CA ILE A 279 108.55 33.68 82.55
C ILE A 279 107.83 35.03 82.47
N LEU A 280 106.80 35.28 83.30
CA LEU A 280 105.98 36.50 83.24
C LEU A 280 106.66 37.73 83.87
N ASP A 281 107.52 37.58 84.88
CA ASP A 281 108.32 38.64 85.53
C ASP A 281 109.41 39.27 84.61
N ARG A 282 109.29 39.13 83.28
CA ARG A 282 110.31 39.57 82.31
C ARG A 282 109.81 40.46 81.17
N TYR A 283 108.54 40.84 81.19
CA TYR A 283 107.95 41.75 80.21
C TYR A 283 107.18 42.95 80.80
N GLU A 284 107.30 43.19 82.12
CA GLU A 284 106.95 44.48 82.73
C GLU A 284 108.01 45.56 82.41
N ASP A 285 108.06 46.04 81.16
CA ASP A 285 108.45 47.43 80.84
C ASP A 285 108.21 47.77 79.35
N LYS A 286 106.93 47.99 78.99
CA LYS A 286 106.47 48.89 77.91
C LYS A 286 104.95 48.99 77.91
N SER A 287 104.45 50.00 78.59
CA SER A 287 103.04 50.39 78.63
C SER A 287 102.62 51.19 77.39
N GLU A 288 101.30 51.40 77.25
CA GLU A 288 100.63 52.44 76.45
C GLU A 288 100.91 52.43 74.92
N THR A 289 99.94 52.18 74.04
CA THR A 289 98.66 52.91 73.97
C THR A 289 97.47 52.09 73.46
N GLU A 290 96.32 52.29 74.10
CA GLU A 290 94.94 52.18 73.56
C GLU A 290 94.47 53.56 73.02
N PRO A 291 93.27 53.72 72.40
CA PRO A 291 92.24 52.72 72.02
C PRO A 291 92.10 52.70 70.45
N ASP A 292 90.96 52.74 69.71
CA ASP A 292 89.52 52.93 69.96
C ASP A 292 88.67 52.49 68.72
N TRP A 293 87.72 51.55 68.90
CA TRP A 293 86.65 51.12 67.94
C TRP A 293 87.11 50.54 66.56
N GLN A 294 86.26 49.92 65.72
CA GLN A 294 84.78 49.86 65.70
C GLN A 294 84.23 48.55 65.09
N GLU A 295 82.96 48.24 65.37
CA GLU A 295 82.19 47.11 64.82
C GLU A 295 81.52 47.45 63.48
N GLU A 296 81.25 46.43 62.65
CA GLU A 296 80.04 46.21 61.82
C GLU A 296 80.29 44.95 60.96
N GLU A 297 79.56 43.86 61.19
CA GLU A 297 78.30 43.50 60.51
C GLU A 297 78.44 43.32 58.98
N ASP A 298 78.63 42.07 58.54
CA ASP A 298 78.51 41.69 57.13
C ASP A 298 77.43 40.60 57.01
N CYS A 299 76.22 41.00 56.59
CA CYS A 299 75.05 40.14 56.64
C CYS A 299 74.01 40.47 55.57
N ARG A 300 73.62 39.43 54.81
CA ARG A 300 72.55 39.35 53.78
C ARG A 300 72.87 39.84 52.36
N GLN A 301 72.93 38.83 51.47
CA GLN A 301 71.98 38.62 50.36
C GLN A 301 71.38 39.86 49.67
N GLN A 302 71.51 39.90 48.34
CA GLN A 302 70.35 40.17 47.48
C GLN A 302 70.38 39.30 46.21
N GLU A 303 69.19 38.90 45.75
CA GLU A 303 69.00 37.99 44.61
C GLU A 303 69.18 38.69 43.26
N VAL A 304 69.45 37.88 42.23
CA VAL A 304 69.53 38.29 40.83
C VAL A 304 68.83 37.22 39.98
N VAL A 305 67.61 37.54 39.50
CA VAL A 305 67.14 37.41 38.10
C VAL A 305 67.26 35.99 37.46
N ASP A 306 66.21 35.31 36.95
CA ASP A 306 64.90 35.75 36.42
C ASP A 306 63.69 34.88 36.89
N GLU A 307 62.55 35.55 37.11
CA GLU A 307 61.18 35.14 36.74
C GLU A 307 60.70 36.26 35.78
N GLU A 308 59.89 36.08 34.73
CA GLU A 308 58.86 35.06 34.44
C GLU A 308 58.61 34.95 32.90
N GLU A 309 57.81 33.95 32.50
CA GLU A 309 56.99 33.78 31.27
C GLU A 309 57.40 34.41 29.91
N GLY A 310 57.51 33.55 28.89
CA GLY A 310 57.40 33.91 27.48
C GLY A 310 56.60 32.88 26.68
N GLU A 311 55.52 33.34 26.02
CA GLU A 311 54.69 32.62 25.03
C GLU A 311 53.84 31.45 25.64
N THR A 312 52.65 31.08 25.13
CA THR A 312 52.13 31.18 23.75
C THR A 312 50.63 31.57 23.64
N ASP A 313 50.29 32.18 22.50
CA ASP A 313 49.05 32.02 21.73
C ASP A 313 47.67 32.23 22.38
N LYS A 314 47.02 33.32 21.97
CA LYS A 314 45.60 33.33 21.59
C LYS A 314 45.39 34.05 20.26
N TYR A 315 45.36 33.27 19.18
CA TYR A 315 44.82 33.74 17.89
C TYR A 315 43.34 34.12 18.02
N ALA A 316 42.94 35.17 17.32
CA ALA A 316 41.56 35.67 17.28
C ALA A 316 41.22 36.20 15.87
N GLU A 317 41.53 35.41 14.84
CA GLU A 317 40.92 35.51 13.51
C GLU A 317 39.59 34.73 13.58
N GLU A 318 38.46 35.42 13.42
CA GLU A 318 37.78 35.67 12.14
C GLU A 318 36.73 34.58 11.86
N LEU A 319 35.49 34.88 12.26
CA LEU A 319 34.29 34.14 11.87
C LEU A 319 33.33 35.09 11.15
N VAL A 320 33.36 35.04 9.83
CA VAL A 320 32.34 35.62 8.94
C VAL A 320 32.02 34.59 7.86
N THR A 321 30.87 33.92 8.01
CA THR A 321 29.98 33.43 6.94
C THR A 321 28.84 32.64 7.59
N GLU A 322 27.75 33.32 7.94
CA GLU A 322 26.43 32.70 8.04
C GLU A 322 25.68 33.02 6.74
N ASP A 323 25.67 32.07 5.80
CA ASP A 323 24.81 32.08 4.62
C ASP A 323 23.91 30.82 4.69
N ASP A 324 22.66 31.03 5.14
CA ASP A 324 21.40 30.50 4.55
C ASP A 324 21.21 28.95 4.34
N PRO A 325 20.01 28.46 3.96
CA PRO A 325 18.72 29.16 3.82
C PRO A 325 17.51 28.48 4.50
N GLU A 326 16.50 29.26 4.92
CA GLU A 326 15.11 28.77 4.97
C GLU A 326 14.08 29.82 4.50
N ASP A 327 13.13 29.32 3.70
CA ASP A 327 11.77 29.80 3.42
C ASP A 327 11.53 31.14 2.68
N SER A 328 11.44 31.05 1.34
CA SER A 328 10.49 31.87 0.58
C SER A 328 9.71 31.04 -0.46
N SER A 329 8.45 30.81 -0.14
CA SER A 329 7.40 30.12 -0.91
C SER A 329 7.35 30.30 -2.44
N TYR A 330 6.89 29.25 -3.11
CA TYR A 330 6.31 29.24 -4.46
C TYR A 330 5.08 28.31 -4.52
#